data_AF-A0A0C9TZC9-F1
#
_entry.id   AF-A0A0C9TZC9-F1
#
_cell.length_a   1.000
_cell.length_b   1.000
_cell.length_c   1.000
_cell.angle_alpha   90.00
_cell.angle_beta   90.00
_cell.angle_gamma   90.00
#
_symmetry.space_group_name_H-M   'P 1'
#
loop_
_entity.id
_entity.type
_entity.pdbx_description
1 polymer ?
#
loop_
_entity_poly.entity_id
_entity_poly.type
_entity_poly.pdbx_seq_one_letter_code
_entity_poly.pdbx_strand_id
1 'polypeptide(L)'
;MDVNNSTVSGNIRAVVDLLRQGGIYDPAELAAENVDTPDISQHVILIHGDLGTGERLQAVQLRCSIEATPWDCFQHVVFIPGLFHLKMACAEAIWRCFIQPPAAREDETCLIHDVALLRPKETGIYCLKPGFRQTHQLIGHAGICQRLDCWRVHVKLKRFASLEAYAASELTLDDLKAMTDEVTQTYIANYQLRYMKKRPEKDHNLQFENAVLMNRYFLLYEELSYAMNHGDIGCVKTCTVHWIPILKAVGKHKYATQMTNFLINVHFIYPLVIDGLTRHAVRYHWLVNPTGQAMKWRAVDWCMELNNLFTKVKNGRKGSNHTVERILLESLLVQAYRNVQAMIQKNFLHTHLSIKHTNPNMMKSFQGLVTRLETHSPHVITVGRKSRHKIIDLMDKGRELMHKATRGDVEGDDQAAESEVGDELAVGMDDVLVELF
;
A
#
# COMPACT_ATOMS: atom_id res chain seq x y z
N MET A 1 5.88 16.86 -22.30
CA MET A 1 4.86 16.71 -23.35
C MET A 1 3.54 17.23 -22.80
N ASP A 2 2.73 17.91 -23.61
CA ASP A 2 1.38 18.32 -23.22
C ASP A 2 0.37 17.34 -23.83
N VAL A 3 0.03 16.30 -23.06
CA VAL A 3 -0.82 15.18 -23.52
C VAL A 3 -1.87 14.88 -22.46
N ASN A 4 -3.12 14.70 -22.89
CA ASN A 4 -4.21 14.34 -22.00
C ASN A 4 -4.23 12.84 -21.67
N ASN A 5 -3.46 12.46 -20.65
CA ASN A 5 -3.32 11.07 -20.21
C ASN A 5 -4.57 10.48 -19.52
N SER A 6 -5.67 11.22 -19.40
CA SER A 6 -6.94 10.66 -18.92
C SER A 6 -7.67 9.79 -19.96
N THR A 7 -7.23 9.84 -21.23
CA THR A 7 -7.87 9.18 -22.37
C THR A 7 -7.01 8.04 -22.93
N VAL A 8 -7.64 7.07 -23.61
CA VAL A 8 -6.93 5.97 -24.29
C VAL A 8 -5.99 6.51 -25.38
N SER A 9 -6.48 7.42 -26.23
CA SER A 9 -5.68 8.07 -27.27
C SER A 9 -4.53 8.91 -26.71
N GLY A 10 -4.74 9.59 -25.59
CA GLY A 10 -3.67 10.30 -24.89
C GLY A 10 -2.58 9.36 -24.38
N ASN A 11 -2.93 8.19 -23.85
CA ASN A 11 -1.93 7.20 -23.43
C ASN A 11 -1.17 6.61 -24.62
N ILE A 12 -1.83 6.33 -25.75
CA ILE A 12 -1.17 5.95 -27.01
C ILE A 12 -0.11 6.99 -27.37
N ARG A 13 -0.51 8.27 -27.43
CA ARG A 13 0.39 9.37 -27.76
C ARG A 13 1.54 9.50 -26.75
N ALA A 14 1.25 9.39 -25.46
CA ALA A 14 2.27 9.49 -24.42
C ALA A 14 3.32 8.38 -24.53
N VAL A 15 2.90 7.13 -24.77
CA VAL A 15 3.83 6.02 -25.00
C VAL A 15 4.69 6.28 -26.23
N VAL A 16 4.07 6.56 -27.39
CA VAL A 16 4.79 6.79 -28.65
C VAL A 16 5.77 7.96 -28.53
N ASP A 17 5.35 9.08 -27.93
CA ASP A 17 6.21 10.26 -27.76
C ASP A 17 7.36 9.98 -26.77
N LEU A 18 7.16 9.15 -25.74
CA LEU A 18 8.23 8.71 -24.82
C LEU A 18 9.24 7.79 -25.52
N LEU A 19 8.76 6.83 -26.31
CA LEU A 19 9.62 5.93 -27.09
C LEU A 19 10.47 6.71 -28.09
N ARG A 20 9.84 7.64 -28.81
CA ARG A 20 10.54 8.53 -29.75
C ARG A 20 11.63 9.36 -29.05
N GLN A 21 11.34 9.92 -27.87
CA GLN A 21 12.35 10.63 -27.06
C GLN A 21 13.51 9.72 -26.63
N GLY A 22 13.25 8.44 -26.43
CA GLY A 22 14.27 7.41 -26.16
C GLY A 22 14.98 6.88 -27.41
N GLY A 23 14.66 7.38 -28.61
CA GLY A 23 15.21 6.88 -29.87
C GLY A 23 14.69 5.50 -30.29
N ILE A 24 13.53 5.10 -29.78
CA ILE A 24 12.87 3.83 -30.10
C ILE A 24 11.71 4.12 -31.08
N TYR A 25 11.73 3.42 -32.20
CA TYR A 25 10.78 3.57 -33.32
C TYR A 25 10.20 2.20 -33.72
N ASP A 26 9.20 2.22 -34.59
CA ASP A 26 8.64 0.99 -35.15
C ASP A 26 9.72 0.24 -35.96
N PRO A 27 10.05 -1.02 -35.62
CA PRO A 27 10.99 -1.82 -36.37
C PRO A 27 10.67 -1.92 -37.88
N ALA A 28 9.40 -1.85 -38.27
CA ALA A 28 8.99 -1.86 -39.67
C ALA A 28 9.41 -0.58 -40.42
N GLU A 29 9.33 0.58 -39.78
CA GLU A 29 9.79 1.86 -40.33
C GLU A 29 11.32 1.89 -40.45
N LEU A 30 12.02 1.36 -39.45
CA LEU A 30 13.49 1.33 -39.42
C LEU A 30 14.11 0.46 -40.52
N ALA A 31 13.48 -0.68 -40.81
CA ALA A 31 13.89 -1.58 -41.89
C ALA A 31 13.78 -0.91 -43.28
N ALA A 32 12.90 0.07 -43.44
CA ALA A 32 12.72 0.80 -44.69
C ALA A 32 13.71 1.96 -44.86
N GLU A 33 14.17 2.57 -43.77
CA GLU A 33 14.92 3.84 -43.81
C GLU A 33 16.43 3.73 -43.50
N ASN A 34 16.97 2.52 -43.23
CA ASN A 34 18.39 2.30 -42.87
C ASN A 34 18.87 3.19 -41.69
N VAL A 35 17.98 3.48 -40.74
CA VAL A 35 18.29 4.34 -39.59
C VAL A 35 18.99 3.49 -38.51
N ASP A 36 20.16 3.95 -38.07
CA ASP A 36 20.95 3.31 -37.01
C ASP A 36 20.26 3.46 -35.64
N THR A 37 19.29 2.59 -35.36
CA THR A 37 18.48 2.56 -34.13
C THR A 37 18.34 1.14 -33.61
N PRO A 38 18.13 0.95 -32.30
CA PRO A 38 18.04 -0.39 -31.71
C PRO A 38 16.79 -1.12 -32.20
N ASP A 39 16.96 -2.32 -32.77
CA ASP A 39 15.82 -3.22 -33.02
C ASP A 39 15.29 -3.78 -31.69
N ILE A 40 14.07 -3.36 -31.34
CA ILE A 40 13.40 -3.80 -30.11
C ILE A 40 12.35 -4.90 -30.36
N SER A 41 12.32 -5.52 -31.54
CA SER A 41 11.36 -6.58 -31.89
C SER A 41 11.36 -7.76 -30.92
N GLN A 42 12.50 -8.05 -30.28
CA GLN A 42 12.67 -9.10 -29.28
C GLN A 42 12.61 -8.59 -27.83
N HIS A 43 12.25 -7.33 -27.60
CA HIS A 43 12.27 -6.69 -26.30
C HIS A 43 10.87 -6.27 -25.84
N VAL A 44 10.70 -6.18 -24.53
CA VAL A 44 9.53 -5.56 -23.91
C VAL A 44 9.92 -4.28 -23.20
N ILE A 45 8.99 -3.33 -23.15
CA ILE A 45 9.14 -2.04 -22.51
C ILE A 45 8.27 -2.05 -21.27
N LEU A 46 8.92 -1.94 -20.12
CA LEU A 46 8.23 -1.87 -18.84
C LEU A 46 7.75 -0.42 -18.62
N ILE A 47 6.44 -0.25 -18.46
CA ILE A 47 5.83 1.05 -18.19
C ILE A 47 5.27 1.05 -16.78
N HIS A 48 5.70 2.03 -16.00
CA HIS A 48 5.25 2.25 -14.63
C HIS A 48 4.22 3.36 -14.58
N GLY A 49 3.23 3.22 -13.69
CA GLY A 49 2.24 4.25 -13.46
C GLY A 49 1.26 3.85 -12.36
N ASP A 50 0.33 4.75 -12.11
CA ASP A 50 -0.81 4.49 -11.25
C ASP A 50 -1.81 3.54 -11.90
N LEU A 51 -2.89 3.24 -11.16
CA LEU A 51 -3.96 2.38 -11.64
C LEU A 51 -4.62 2.91 -12.92
N GLY A 52 -4.81 4.24 -13.01
CA GLY A 52 -5.42 4.88 -14.18
C GLY A 52 -4.60 4.63 -15.44
N THR A 53 -3.28 4.79 -15.36
CA THR A 53 -2.35 4.46 -16.45
C THR A 53 -2.49 3.00 -16.88
N GLY A 54 -2.53 2.07 -15.91
CA GLY A 54 -2.70 0.65 -16.18
C GLY A 54 -4.01 0.30 -16.90
N GLU A 55 -5.14 0.87 -16.45
CA GLU A 55 -6.45 0.67 -17.10
C GLU A 55 -6.44 1.19 -18.55
N ARG A 56 -5.78 2.33 -18.80
CA ARG A 56 -5.70 2.91 -20.14
C ARG A 56 -4.82 2.09 -21.07
N LEU A 57 -3.66 1.62 -20.62
CA LEU A 57 -2.78 0.77 -21.42
C LEU A 57 -3.42 -0.58 -21.77
N GLN A 58 -4.15 -1.19 -20.83
CA GLN A 58 -4.92 -2.40 -21.11
C GLN A 58 -6.03 -2.14 -22.14
N ALA A 59 -6.71 -1.00 -22.05
CA ALA A 59 -7.71 -0.61 -23.03
C ALA A 59 -7.10 -0.35 -24.42
N VAL A 60 -5.86 0.17 -24.50
CA VAL A 60 -5.10 0.28 -25.75
C VAL A 60 -4.89 -1.10 -26.35
N GLN A 61 -4.26 -2.02 -25.60
CA GLN A 61 -3.96 -3.37 -26.07
C GLN A 61 -5.22 -4.14 -26.50
N LEU A 62 -6.33 -3.97 -25.78
CA LEU A 62 -7.60 -4.60 -26.16
C LEU A 62 -8.14 -4.06 -27.50
N ARG A 63 -8.11 -2.73 -27.68
CA ARG A 63 -8.64 -2.08 -28.90
C ARG A 63 -7.74 -2.31 -30.12
N CYS A 64 -6.44 -2.38 -29.90
CA CYS A 64 -5.45 -2.60 -30.95
C CYS A 64 -5.14 -4.09 -31.17
N SER A 65 -5.88 -5.01 -30.54
CA SER A 65 -5.60 -6.46 -30.63
C SER A 65 -5.78 -7.07 -32.02
N ILE A 66 -6.47 -6.36 -32.92
CA ILE A 66 -6.72 -6.79 -34.31
C ILE A 66 -5.74 -6.20 -35.32
N GLU A 67 -4.82 -5.33 -34.87
CA GLU A 67 -3.85 -4.69 -35.76
C GLU A 67 -2.86 -5.72 -36.31
N ALA A 68 -2.27 -5.41 -37.47
CA ALA A 68 -1.47 -6.38 -38.21
C ALA A 68 -0.10 -6.68 -37.55
N THR A 69 0.46 -5.72 -36.82
CA THR A 69 1.80 -5.82 -36.26
C THR A 69 1.78 -5.89 -34.72
N PRO A 70 2.74 -6.59 -34.08
CA PRO A 70 2.91 -6.56 -32.63
C PRO A 70 3.15 -5.14 -32.07
N TRP A 71 3.75 -4.27 -32.88
CA TRP A 71 3.97 -2.86 -32.55
C TRP A 71 2.65 -2.11 -32.40
N ASP A 72 1.80 -2.15 -33.43
CA ASP A 72 0.50 -1.48 -33.45
C ASP A 72 -0.46 -2.08 -32.41
N CYS A 73 -0.31 -3.37 -32.09
CA CYS A 73 -1.03 -4.03 -31.01
C CYS A 73 -0.57 -3.61 -29.60
N PHE A 74 0.50 -2.81 -29.47
CA PHE A 74 1.14 -2.47 -28.19
C PHE A 74 1.58 -3.71 -27.38
N GLN A 75 1.90 -4.83 -28.04
CA GLN A 75 2.30 -6.07 -27.36
C GLN A 75 3.64 -5.94 -26.62
N HIS A 76 4.50 -5.04 -27.09
CA HIS A 76 5.79 -4.74 -26.46
C HIS A 76 5.64 -4.01 -25.12
N VAL A 77 4.46 -3.44 -24.79
CA VAL A 77 4.25 -2.70 -23.54
C VAL A 77 3.81 -3.63 -22.42
N VAL A 78 4.58 -3.65 -21.33
CA VAL A 78 4.27 -4.37 -20.10
C VAL A 78 4.07 -3.39 -18.96
N PHE A 79 2.83 -3.27 -18.48
CA PHE A 79 2.52 -2.41 -17.35
C PHE A 79 2.97 -3.03 -16.01
N ILE A 80 3.63 -2.25 -15.19
CA ILE A 80 4.02 -2.58 -13.81
C ILE A 80 3.21 -1.71 -12.85
N PRO A 81 2.38 -2.30 -11.97
CA PRO A 81 1.50 -1.54 -11.08
C PRO A 81 2.28 -0.77 -10.02
N GLY A 82 1.77 0.42 -9.71
CA GLY A 82 2.26 1.26 -8.63
C GLY A 82 2.02 0.65 -7.25
N LEU A 83 3.09 0.15 -6.61
CA LEU A 83 3.00 -0.46 -5.28
C LEU A 83 2.82 0.57 -4.17
N PHE A 84 3.20 1.84 -4.39
CA PHE A 84 2.90 2.89 -3.42
C PHE A 84 1.41 3.15 -3.35
N HIS A 85 0.73 3.27 -4.49
CA HIS A 85 -0.73 3.37 -4.53
C HIS A 85 -1.43 2.12 -3.99
N LEU A 86 -0.88 0.92 -4.22
CA LEU A 86 -1.37 -0.30 -3.57
C LEU A 86 -1.29 -0.18 -2.04
N LYS A 87 -0.14 0.23 -1.50
CA LYS A 87 0.06 0.44 -0.06
C LYS A 87 -0.93 1.47 0.48
N MET A 88 -1.19 2.57 -0.23
CA MET A 88 -2.21 3.56 0.14
C MET A 88 -3.62 2.94 0.17
N ALA A 89 -3.98 2.15 -0.83
CA ALA A 89 -5.27 1.45 -0.86
C ALA A 89 -5.43 0.44 0.29
N CYS A 90 -4.35 -0.25 0.68
CA CYS A 90 -4.33 -1.14 1.84
C CYS A 90 -4.53 -0.39 3.16
N ALA A 91 -3.88 0.76 3.33
CA ALA A 91 -4.09 1.63 4.51
C ALA A 91 -5.55 2.12 4.57
N GLU A 92 -6.10 2.57 3.45
CA GLU A 92 -7.50 2.98 3.38
C GLU A 92 -8.46 1.83 3.69
N ALA A 93 -8.17 0.61 3.23
CA ALA A 93 -8.99 -0.57 3.54
C ALA A 93 -9.07 -0.84 5.05
N ILE A 94 -7.98 -0.64 5.79
CA ILE A 94 -7.98 -0.73 7.25
C ILE A 94 -8.86 0.39 7.85
N TRP A 95 -8.73 1.63 7.40
CA TRP A 95 -9.58 2.72 7.86
C TRP A 95 -11.08 2.45 7.60
N ARG A 96 -11.42 1.96 6.40
CA ARG A 96 -12.79 1.55 6.03
C ARG A 96 -13.33 0.43 6.94
N CYS A 97 -12.46 -0.44 7.43
CA CYS A 97 -12.84 -1.56 8.30
C CYS A 97 -13.07 -1.16 9.76
N PHE A 98 -12.19 -0.33 10.33
CA PHE A 98 -12.15 -0.11 11.78
C PHE A 98 -12.65 1.27 12.23
N ILE A 99 -12.77 2.23 11.32
CA ILE A 99 -13.12 3.61 11.68
C ILE A 99 -14.28 4.12 10.86
N GLN A 100 -14.35 3.88 9.54
CA GLN A 100 -15.40 4.46 8.70
C GLN A 100 -16.83 4.19 9.20
N PRO A 101 -17.23 2.96 9.61
CA PRO A 101 -18.58 2.72 10.08
C PRO A 101 -18.82 3.44 11.42
N PRO A 102 -19.92 4.21 11.59
CA PRO A 102 -20.21 4.89 12.86
C PRO A 102 -20.26 3.95 14.06
N ALA A 103 -20.89 2.78 13.91
CA ALA A 103 -20.95 1.77 14.96
C ALA A 103 -19.57 1.25 15.39
N ALA A 104 -18.57 1.26 14.49
CA ALA A 104 -17.20 0.84 14.80
C ALA A 104 -16.49 1.83 15.74
N ARG A 105 -17.11 2.97 16.07
CA ARG A 105 -16.55 4.05 16.90
C ARG A 105 -17.14 4.08 18.32
N GLU A 106 -18.04 3.17 18.65
CA GLU A 106 -18.84 3.25 19.88
C GLU A 106 -18.27 2.45 21.05
N ASP A 107 -17.49 1.39 20.78
CA ASP A 107 -16.92 0.55 21.82
C ASP A 107 -15.64 1.17 22.41
N GLU A 108 -15.46 1.04 23.72
CA GLU A 108 -14.24 1.51 24.41
C GLU A 108 -12.94 0.86 23.89
N THR A 109 -13.01 -0.25 23.18
CA THR A 109 -11.85 -0.94 22.58
C THR A 109 -11.64 -0.62 21.10
N CYS A 110 -12.39 0.31 20.53
CA CYS A 110 -12.27 0.64 19.12
C CYS A 110 -11.08 1.54 18.79
N LEU A 111 -10.68 1.54 17.52
CA LEU A 111 -9.47 2.19 17.04
C LEU A 111 -9.52 3.73 17.13
N ILE A 112 -10.70 4.36 17.09
CA ILE A 112 -10.80 5.84 17.18
C ILE A 112 -10.41 6.35 18.58
N HIS A 113 -10.59 5.55 19.63
CA HIS A 113 -10.10 5.89 20.96
C HIS A 113 -8.58 5.75 21.07
N ASP A 114 -7.93 4.88 20.29
CA ASP A 114 -6.47 4.85 20.16
C ASP A 114 -5.98 6.15 19.50
N VAL A 115 -6.68 6.62 18.45
CA VAL A 115 -6.39 7.90 17.78
C VAL A 115 -6.44 9.07 18.76
N ALA A 116 -7.40 9.09 19.69
CA ALA A 116 -7.53 10.16 20.67
C ALA A 116 -6.27 10.34 21.55
N LEU A 117 -5.53 9.25 21.80
CA LEU A 117 -4.28 9.26 22.57
C LEU A 117 -3.04 9.47 21.69
N LEU A 118 -3.02 8.85 20.50
CA LEU A 118 -1.88 8.90 19.59
C LEU A 118 -1.79 10.25 18.85
N ARG A 119 -2.95 10.87 18.57
CA ARG A 119 -3.08 12.12 17.80
C ARG A 119 -4.19 13.00 18.39
N PRO A 120 -3.97 13.54 19.59
CA PRO A 120 -4.94 14.45 20.20
C PRO A 120 -5.13 15.64 19.26
N LYS A 121 -6.39 15.90 18.86
CA LYS A 121 -6.88 16.91 17.88
C LYS A 121 -7.11 16.42 16.44
N GLU A 122 -6.72 15.19 16.08
CA GLU A 122 -6.97 14.69 14.72
C GLU A 122 -8.18 13.74 14.63
N THR A 123 -8.87 13.41 15.72
CA THR A 123 -10.00 12.45 15.73
C THR A 123 -11.09 12.80 14.71
N GLY A 124 -11.43 14.08 14.56
CA GLY A 124 -12.38 14.55 13.54
C GLY A 124 -11.95 14.22 12.10
N ILE A 125 -10.65 14.26 11.81
CA ILE A 125 -10.09 13.91 10.49
C ILE A 125 -10.27 12.42 10.23
N TYR A 126 -9.94 11.58 11.22
CA TYR A 126 -10.10 10.12 11.11
C TYR A 126 -11.57 9.69 11.01
N CYS A 127 -12.49 10.45 11.60
CA CYS A 127 -13.93 10.21 11.46
C CYS A 127 -14.48 10.49 10.04
N LEU A 128 -13.77 11.30 9.24
CA LEU A 128 -14.17 11.67 7.88
C LEU A 128 -13.43 10.83 6.83
N LYS A 129 -12.18 11.18 6.53
CA LYS A 129 -11.28 10.46 5.63
C LYS A 129 -9.85 10.96 5.86
N PRO A 130 -9.02 10.24 6.64
CA PRO A 130 -7.63 10.64 6.86
C PRO A 130 -6.79 10.43 5.60
N GLY A 131 -5.71 11.21 5.48
CA GLY A 131 -4.70 11.03 4.43
C GLY A 131 -3.89 9.74 4.62
N PHE A 132 -3.08 9.40 3.62
CA PHE A 132 -2.27 8.18 3.68
C PHE A 132 -1.26 8.23 4.83
N ARG A 133 -0.50 9.33 4.97
CA ARG A 133 0.48 9.50 6.06
C ARG A 133 -0.13 9.24 7.43
N GLN A 134 -1.30 9.83 7.67
CA GLN A 134 -2.03 9.70 8.93
C GLN A 134 -2.35 8.23 9.23
N THR A 135 -2.97 7.57 8.26
CA THR A 135 -3.37 6.16 8.37
C THR A 135 -2.15 5.23 8.50
N HIS A 136 -1.11 5.45 7.70
CA HIS A 136 0.14 4.69 7.75
C HIS A 136 0.77 4.74 9.16
N GLN A 137 0.86 5.95 9.73
CA GLN A 137 1.43 6.14 11.06
C GLN A 137 0.51 5.60 12.16
N LEU A 138 -0.82 5.72 12.02
CA LEU A 138 -1.77 5.13 12.96
C LEU A 138 -1.59 3.61 13.04
N ILE A 139 -1.54 2.92 11.89
CA ILE A 139 -1.39 1.45 11.83
C ILE A 139 -0.13 1.02 12.59
N GLY A 140 1.01 1.64 12.31
CA GLY A 140 2.27 1.30 13.00
C GLY A 140 2.23 1.60 14.50
N HIS A 141 1.77 2.80 14.89
CA HIS A 141 1.73 3.23 16.29
C HIS A 141 0.74 2.44 17.15
N ALA A 142 -0.49 2.29 16.66
CA ALA A 142 -1.52 1.49 17.34
C ALA A 142 -1.10 0.02 17.36
N GLY A 143 -0.62 -0.52 16.24
CA GLY A 143 -0.15 -1.90 16.16
C GLY A 143 0.93 -2.24 17.19
N ILE A 144 1.92 -1.37 17.40
CA ILE A 144 2.95 -1.57 18.42
C ILE A 144 2.29 -1.74 19.79
N CYS A 145 1.35 -0.86 20.15
CA CYS A 145 0.70 -0.88 21.46
C CYS A 145 -0.23 -2.09 21.63
N GLN A 146 -0.98 -2.45 20.58
CA GLN A 146 -1.86 -3.62 20.58
C GLN A 146 -1.05 -4.91 20.81
N ARG A 147 0.09 -5.05 20.11
CA ARG A 147 0.99 -6.20 20.30
C ARG A 147 1.65 -6.19 21.68
N LEU A 148 2.11 -5.04 22.18
CA LEU A 148 2.63 -4.96 23.55
C LEU A 148 1.60 -5.44 24.58
N ASP A 149 0.32 -5.09 24.41
CA ASP A 149 -0.74 -5.59 25.28
C ASP A 149 -0.98 -7.10 25.13
N CYS A 150 -0.93 -7.66 23.91
CA CYS A 150 -0.98 -9.11 23.69
C CYS A 150 0.13 -9.84 24.48
N TRP A 151 1.36 -9.34 24.37
CA TRP A 151 2.49 -9.89 25.11
C TRP A 151 2.27 -9.76 26.62
N ARG A 152 1.81 -8.59 27.11
CA ARG A 152 1.52 -8.36 28.54
C ARG A 152 0.51 -9.37 29.09
N VAL A 153 -0.55 -9.66 28.33
CA VAL A 153 -1.56 -10.65 28.73
C VAL A 153 -0.96 -12.05 28.71
N HIS A 154 -0.19 -12.42 27.69
CA HIS A 154 0.34 -13.78 27.55
C HIS A 154 1.44 -14.11 28.56
N VAL A 155 2.33 -13.17 28.89
CA VAL A 155 3.40 -13.43 29.89
C VAL A 155 2.82 -13.71 31.28
N LYS A 156 1.65 -13.14 31.61
CA LYS A 156 0.93 -13.45 32.84
C LYS A 156 0.45 -14.91 32.87
N LEU A 157 0.05 -15.47 31.72
CA LEU A 157 -0.29 -16.91 31.61
C LEU A 157 0.95 -17.80 31.85
N LYS A 158 2.14 -17.29 31.52
CA LYS A 158 3.44 -17.92 31.79
C LYS A 158 3.97 -17.64 33.20
N ARG A 159 3.14 -17.07 34.10
CA ARG A 159 3.46 -16.76 35.50
C ARG A 159 4.53 -15.68 35.70
N PHE A 160 4.78 -14.85 34.69
CA PHE A 160 5.56 -13.64 34.88
C PHE A 160 4.66 -12.50 35.39
N ALA A 161 5.19 -11.68 36.30
CA ALA A 161 4.43 -10.57 36.90
C ALA A 161 4.19 -9.41 35.91
N SER A 162 5.14 -9.16 35.02
CA SER A 162 5.08 -8.08 34.02
C SER A 162 5.94 -8.38 32.79
N LEU A 163 5.84 -7.52 31.77
CA LEU A 163 6.72 -7.57 30.60
C LEU A 163 8.18 -7.30 30.97
N GLU A 164 8.43 -6.40 31.93
CA GLU A 164 9.77 -6.10 32.42
C GLU A 164 10.37 -7.29 33.15
N ALA A 165 9.57 -7.99 33.97
CA ALA A 165 10.02 -9.22 34.62
C ALA A 165 10.33 -10.33 33.61
N TYR A 166 9.54 -10.43 32.52
CA TYR A 166 9.81 -11.33 31.43
C TYR A 166 11.10 -10.94 30.66
N ALA A 167 11.26 -9.67 30.30
CA ALA A 167 12.44 -9.18 29.59
C ALA A 167 13.73 -9.26 30.42
N ALA A 168 13.62 -9.16 31.75
CA ALA A 168 14.74 -9.34 32.67
C ALA A 168 15.09 -10.81 32.94
N SER A 169 14.23 -11.75 32.54
CA SER A 169 14.61 -13.16 32.54
C SER A 169 15.62 -13.42 31.42
N GLU A 170 16.60 -14.29 31.67
CA GLU A 170 17.68 -14.61 30.74
C GLU A 170 17.16 -15.47 29.57
N LEU A 171 16.29 -14.90 28.75
CA LEU A 171 15.62 -15.58 27.64
C LEU A 171 16.58 -15.83 26.49
N THR A 172 16.51 -17.04 25.94
CA THR A 172 17.16 -17.34 24.67
C THR A 172 16.33 -16.81 23.50
N LEU A 173 16.95 -16.73 22.32
CA LEU A 173 16.23 -16.40 21.09
C LEU A 173 15.11 -17.42 20.80
N ASP A 174 15.33 -18.69 21.15
CA ASP A 174 14.35 -19.74 20.89
C ASP A 174 13.15 -19.65 21.85
N ASP A 175 13.37 -19.23 23.11
CA ASP A 175 12.28 -18.90 24.03
C ASP A 175 11.41 -17.75 23.48
N LEU A 176 12.06 -16.71 22.94
CA LEU A 176 11.36 -15.58 22.32
C LEU A 176 10.55 -16.00 21.08
N LYS A 177 11.09 -16.88 20.24
CA LYS A 177 10.36 -17.42 19.08
C LYS A 177 9.17 -18.25 19.51
N ALA A 178 9.34 -19.17 20.46
CA ALA A 178 8.25 -20.01 20.96
C ALA A 178 7.13 -19.15 21.58
N MET A 179 7.50 -18.14 22.36
CA MET A 179 6.56 -17.16 22.90
C MET A 179 5.82 -16.39 21.79
N THR A 180 6.55 -15.97 20.75
CA THR A 180 5.97 -15.27 19.60
C THR A 180 4.97 -16.15 18.83
N ASP A 181 5.28 -17.44 18.65
CA ASP A 181 4.40 -18.39 17.99
C ASP A 181 3.09 -18.56 18.77
N GLU A 182 3.17 -18.69 20.11
CA GLU A 182 2.01 -18.79 20.98
C GLU A 182 1.14 -17.51 20.98
N VAL A 183 1.79 -16.35 21.05
CA VAL A 183 1.11 -15.03 20.97
C VAL A 183 0.42 -14.91 19.61
N THR A 184 1.09 -15.32 18.53
CA THR A 184 0.55 -15.25 17.18
C THR A 184 -0.64 -16.18 17.01
N GLN A 185 -0.56 -17.40 17.54
CA GLN A 185 -1.65 -18.34 17.50
C GLN A 185 -2.88 -17.84 18.27
N THR A 186 -2.68 -17.11 19.36
CA THR A 186 -3.76 -16.68 20.27
C THR A 186 -4.38 -15.34 19.88
N TYR A 187 -3.57 -14.33 19.56
CA TYR A 187 -4.00 -12.93 19.43
C TYR A 187 -3.99 -12.39 18.00
N ILE A 188 -3.68 -13.24 17.01
CA ILE A 188 -3.77 -12.88 15.59
C ILE A 188 -4.81 -13.78 14.94
N ALA A 189 -5.79 -13.18 14.27
CA ALA A 189 -6.87 -13.91 13.63
C ALA A 189 -6.31 -14.92 12.61
N ASN A 190 -6.60 -16.20 12.88
CA ASN A 190 -6.25 -17.33 12.05
C ASN A 190 -7.47 -18.25 11.87
N TYR A 191 -7.28 -19.50 11.44
CA TYR A 191 -8.37 -20.46 11.24
C TYR A 191 -9.22 -20.69 12.51
N GLN A 192 -8.66 -20.48 13.70
CA GLN A 192 -9.34 -20.61 14.98
C GLN A 192 -10.49 -19.60 15.14
N LEU A 193 -10.41 -18.42 14.52
CA LEU A 193 -11.49 -17.43 14.56
C LEU A 193 -12.79 -18.01 13.97
N ARG A 194 -12.70 -18.86 12.94
CA ARG A 194 -13.87 -19.53 12.35
C ARG A 194 -14.50 -20.50 13.34
N TYR A 195 -13.70 -21.20 14.15
CA TYR A 195 -14.21 -22.09 15.20
C TYR A 195 -14.82 -21.30 16.36
N MET A 196 -14.23 -20.17 16.74
CA MET A 196 -14.79 -19.26 17.74
C MET A 196 -16.18 -18.77 17.33
N LYS A 197 -16.33 -18.32 16.08
CA LYS A 197 -17.60 -17.84 15.51
C LYS A 197 -18.69 -18.90 15.40
N LYS A 198 -18.35 -20.19 15.42
CA LYS A 198 -19.31 -21.32 15.42
C LYS A 198 -19.87 -21.66 16.80
N ARG A 199 -19.31 -21.11 17.88
CA ARG A 199 -19.83 -21.32 19.24
C ARG A 199 -21.21 -20.67 19.40
N PRO A 200 -22.00 -21.05 20.41
CA PRO A 200 -23.23 -20.33 20.76
C PRO A 200 -22.93 -18.84 21.02
N GLU A 201 -23.84 -17.95 20.63
CA GLU A 201 -23.66 -16.49 20.76
C GLU A 201 -23.35 -16.03 22.19
N LYS A 202 -23.92 -16.71 23.19
CA LYS A 202 -23.64 -16.48 24.62
C LYS A 202 -22.17 -16.70 25.01
N ASP A 203 -21.43 -17.47 24.21
CA ASP A 203 -20.03 -17.81 24.46
C ASP A 203 -19.06 -16.94 23.64
N HIS A 204 -19.58 -16.02 22.81
CA HIS A 204 -18.76 -15.14 21.97
C HIS A 204 -18.13 -14.02 22.80
N ASN A 205 -16.93 -13.61 22.39
CA ASN A 205 -16.29 -12.39 22.86
C ASN A 205 -16.00 -11.52 21.64
N LEU A 206 -16.98 -10.71 21.25
CA LEU A 206 -16.91 -9.92 20.02
C LEU A 206 -15.79 -8.88 20.06
N GLN A 207 -15.47 -8.32 21.23
CA GLN A 207 -14.36 -7.36 21.35
C GLN A 207 -13.00 -8.04 21.16
N PHE A 208 -12.82 -9.24 21.69
CA PHE A 208 -11.61 -10.03 21.43
C PHE A 208 -11.53 -10.47 19.96
N GLU A 209 -12.63 -10.92 19.37
CA GLU A 209 -12.68 -11.24 17.93
C GLU A 209 -12.28 -10.05 17.04
N ASN A 210 -12.76 -8.85 17.39
CA ASN A 210 -12.39 -7.61 16.72
C ASN A 210 -10.90 -7.28 16.91
N ALA A 211 -10.36 -7.45 18.12
CA ALA A 211 -8.94 -7.19 18.42
C ALA A 211 -8.01 -8.11 17.63
N VAL A 212 -8.30 -9.42 17.57
CA VAL A 212 -7.47 -10.37 16.82
C VAL A 212 -7.53 -10.14 15.30
N LEU A 213 -8.67 -9.66 14.78
CA LEU A 213 -8.79 -9.22 13.38
C LEU A 213 -7.97 -7.95 13.12
N MET A 214 -7.99 -6.99 14.05
CA MET A 214 -7.17 -5.78 13.96
C MET A 214 -5.68 -6.10 13.90
N ASN A 215 -5.20 -6.96 14.79
CA ASN A 215 -3.80 -7.40 14.79
C ASN A 215 -3.39 -8.06 13.47
N ARG A 216 -4.25 -8.91 12.89
CA ARG A 216 -4.00 -9.54 11.59
C ARG A 216 -3.83 -8.52 10.47
N TYR A 217 -4.73 -7.54 10.36
CA TYR A 217 -4.67 -6.56 9.27
C TYR A 217 -3.53 -5.55 9.46
N PHE A 218 -3.23 -5.15 10.70
CA PHE A 218 -2.07 -4.31 10.98
C PHE A 218 -0.77 -5.02 10.61
N LEU A 219 -0.59 -6.28 11.02
CA LEU A 219 0.59 -7.06 10.66
C LEU A 219 0.72 -7.31 9.16
N LEU A 220 -0.39 -7.59 8.47
CA LEU A 220 -0.37 -7.76 7.02
C LEU A 220 0.07 -6.46 6.29
N TYR A 221 -0.30 -5.30 6.83
CA TYR A 221 0.12 -4.01 6.30
C TYR A 221 1.59 -3.69 6.61
N GLU A 222 2.01 -3.96 7.86
CA GLU A 222 3.39 -3.78 8.30
C GLU A 222 4.34 -4.69 7.53
N GLU A 223 3.97 -5.96 7.30
CA GLU A 223 4.74 -6.92 6.52
C GLU A 223 4.89 -6.48 5.06
N LEU A 224 3.80 -6.04 4.42
CA LEU A 224 3.87 -5.45 3.07
C LEU A 224 4.84 -4.25 3.05
N SER A 225 4.71 -3.35 4.03
CA SER A 225 5.56 -2.15 4.13
C SER A 225 7.03 -2.50 4.34
N TYR A 226 7.31 -3.47 5.22
CA TYR A 226 8.65 -3.96 5.51
C TYR A 226 9.26 -4.63 4.28
N ALA A 227 8.54 -5.56 3.64
CA ALA A 227 8.99 -6.26 2.44
C ALA A 227 9.30 -5.29 1.29
N MET A 228 8.46 -4.27 1.08
CA MET A 228 8.71 -3.21 0.10
C MET A 228 9.99 -2.43 0.42
N ASN A 229 10.21 -2.04 1.69
CA ASN A 229 11.42 -1.32 2.08
C ASN A 229 12.67 -2.18 2.02
N HIS A 230 12.55 -3.48 2.32
CA HIS A 230 13.63 -4.46 2.26
C HIS A 230 14.01 -4.84 0.81
N GLY A 231 13.07 -4.74 -0.13
CA GLY A 231 13.25 -5.21 -1.50
C GLY A 231 12.88 -6.70 -1.69
N ASP A 232 12.16 -7.31 -0.75
CA ASP A 232 11.73 -8.70 -0.84
C ASP A 232 10.46 -8.83 -1.70
N ILE A 233 10.66 -8.99 -3.01
CA ILE A 233 9.57 -9.18 -3.98
C ILE A 233 8.76 -10.45 -3.70
N GLY A 234 9.38 -11.50 -3.14
CA GLY A 234 8.70 -12.73 -2.79
C GLY A 234 7.65 -12.50 -1.69
N CYS A 235 8.04 -11.78 -0.64
CA CYS A 235 7.13 -11.40 0.43
C CYS A 235 6.08 -10.37 -0.04
N VAL A 236 6.46 -9.33 -0.78
CA VAL A 236 5.50 -8.35 -1.35
C VAL A 236 4.39 -9.05 -2.14
N LYS A 237 4.77 -10.03 -2.97
CA LYS A 237 3.82 -10.81 -3.76
C LYS A 237 2.89 -11.63 -2.86
N THR A 238 3.42 -12.26 -1.81
CA THR A 238 2.64 -13.06 -0.85
C THR A 238 1.62 -12.19 -0.10
N CYS A 239 2.03 -11.02 0.38
CA CYS A 239 1.15 -10.03 0.99
C CYS A 239 0.07 -9.56 0.01
N THR A 240 0.43 -9.31 -1.25
CA THR A 240 -0.52 -8.87 -2.29
C THR A 240 -1.65 -9.88 -2.49
N VAL A 241 -1.35 -11.19 -2.48
CA VAL A 241 -2.37 -12.25 -2.59
C VAL A 241 -3.40 -12.16 -1.45
N HIS A 242 -2.98 -11.77 -0.25
CA HIS A 242 -3.88 -11.60 0.90
C HIS A 242 -4.65 -10.27 0.86
N TRP A 243 -4.06 -9.23 0.29
CA TRP A 243 -4.71 -7.93 0.12
C TRP A 243 -5.80 -7.91 -0.96
N ILE A 244 -5.65 -8.67 -2.05
CA ILE A 244 -6.64 -8.74 -3.14
C ILE A 244 -8.08 -8.98 -2.64
N PRO A 245 -8.39 -10.03 -1.85
CA PRO A 245 -9.74 -10.22 -1.34
C PRO A 245 -10.19 -9.09 -0.40
N ILE A 246 -9.30 -8.54 0.43
CA ILE A 246 -9.63 -7.42 1.32
C ILE A 246 -10.04 -6.20 0.49
N LEU A 247 -9.27 -5.85 -0.53
CA LEU A 247 -9.55 -4.76 -1.46
C LEU A 247 -10.89 -4.99 -2.19
N LYS A 248 -11.17 -6.23 -2.61
CA LYS A 248 -12.48 -6.58 -3.19
C LYS A 248 -13.61 -6.32 -2.19
N ALA A 249 -13.45 -6.74 -0.93
CA ALA A 249 -14.49 -6.63 0.10
C ALA A 249 -14.82 -5.19 0.52
N VAL A 250 -13.84 -4.28 0.44
CA VAL A 250 -14.03 -2.84 0.78
C VAL A 250 -14.42 -1.98 -0.42
N GLY A 251 -14.71 -2.58 -1.58
CA GLY A 251 -15.10 -1.85 -2.78
C GLY A 251 -13.95 -1.26 -3.60
N LYS A 252 -12.68 -1.58 -3.30
CA LYS A 252 -11.52 -1.22 -4.12
C LYS A 252 -11.35 -2.23 -5.28
N HIS A 253 -12.41 -2.43 -6.05
CA HIS A 253 -12.51 -3.48 -7.07
C HIS A 253 -11.45 -3.35 -8.17
N LYS A 254 -11.18 -2.13 -8.63
CA LYS A 254 -10.18 -1.88 -9.66
C LYS A 254 -8.77 -2.30 -9.23
N TYR A 255 -8.36 -1.98 -8.00
CA TYR A 255 -7.09 -2.45 -7.44
C TYR A 255 -7.06 -3.97 -7.29
N ALA A 256 -8.14 -4.58 -6.79
CA ALA A 256 -8.22 -6.03 -6.67
C ALA A 256 -8.08 -6.73 -8.03
N THR A 257 -8.79 -6.26 -9.06
CA THR A 257 -8.70 -6.77 -10.43
C THR A 257 -7.31 -6.56 -11.02
N GLN A 258 -6.75 -5.36 -10.91
CA GLN A 258 -5.44 -5.06 -11.49
C GLN A 258 -4.33 -5.90 -10.87
N MET A 259 -4.30 -6.02 -9.54
CA MET A 259 -3.30 -6.86 -8.87
C MET A 259 -3.51 -8.35 -9.17
N THR A 260 -4.76 -8.81 -9.30
CA THR A 260 -5.06 -10.19 -9.70
C THR A 260 -4.53 -10.48 -11.10
N ASN A 261 -4.89 -9.66 -12.09
CA ASN A 261 -4.44 -9.81 -13.47
C ASN A 261 -2.92 -9.75 -13.58
N PHE A 262 -2.30 -8.81 -12.87
CA PHE A 262 -0.85 -8.69 -12.85
C PHE A 262 -0.16 -9.93 -12.26
N LEU A 263 -0.65 -10.46 -11.14
CA LEU A 263 -0.11 -11.69 -10.57
C LEU A 263 -0.32 -12.89 -11.49
N ILE A 264 -1.48 -12.99 -12.15
CA ILE A 264 -1.73 -14.03 -13.16
C ILE A 264 -0.70 -13.92 -14.29
N ASN A 265 -0.47 -12.72 -14.82
CA ASN A 265 0.49 -12.51 -15.89
C ASN A 265 1.92 -12.90 -15.48
N VAL A 266 2.36 -12.46 -14.30
CA VAL A 266 3.69 -12.80 -13.76
C VAL A 266 3.87 -14.30 -13.51
N HIS A 267 2.80 -15.00 -13.13
CA HIS A 267 2.87 -16.41 -12.76
C HIS A 267 2.66 -17.38 -13.91
N PHE A 268 1.77 -17.04 -14.83
CA PHE A 268 1.25 -17.97 -15.82
C PHE A 268 1.48 -17.49 -17.25
N ILE A 269 1.44 -16.19 -17.53
CA ILE A 269 1.55 -15.71 -18.92
C ILE A 269 3.01 -15.48 -19.30
N TYR A 270 3.74 -14.61 -18.61
CA TYR A 270 5.12 -14.27 -18.95
C TYR A 270 6.07 -15.48 -18.99
N PRO A 271 5.97 -16.48 -18.08
CA PRO A 271 6.80 -17.67 -18.16
C PRO A 271 6.51 -18.59 -19.36
N LEU A 272 5.32 -18.54 -19.94
CA LEU A 272 4.92 -19.38 -21.08
C LEU A 272 5.32 -18.77 -22.43
N VAL A 273 5.47 -17.45 -22.48
CA VAL A 273 5.72 -16.72 -23.74
C VAL A 273 7.21 -16.53 -24.01
N ILE A 274 8.05 -16.42 -22.96
CA ILE A 274 9.51 -16.21 -23.08
C ILE A 274 10.22 -16.94 -21.93
N ASP A 275 11.22 -17.76 -22.24
CA ASP A 275 12.01 -18.57 -21.29
C ASP A 275 12.57 -17.72 -20.14
N GLY A 276 11.93 -17.76 -18.97
CA GLY A 276 12.39 -17.27 -17.66
C GLY A 276 12.68 -15.77 -17.50
N LEU A 277 13.26 -15.12 -18.50
CA LEU A 277 13.88 -13.81 -18.49
C LEU A 277 12.85 -12.70 -18.26
N THR A 278 11.68 -12.78 -18.90
CA THR A 278 10.61 -11.77 -18.75
C THR A 278 10.01 -11.76 -17.35
N ARG A 279 9.86 -12.93 -16.71
CA ARG A 279 9.38 -13.00 -15.32
C ARG A 279 10.37 -12.39 -14.33
N HIS A 280 11.66 -12.65 -14.51
CA HIS A 280 12.69 -12.06 -13.67
C HIS A 280 12.74 -10.54 -13.90
N ALA A 281 12.82 -10.10 -15.15
CA ALA A 281 12.83 -8.69 -15.52
C ALA A 281 11.66 -7.93 -14.88
N VAL A 282 10.43 -8.42 -15.05
CA VAL A 282 9.24 -7.80 -14.43
C VAL A 282 9.38 -7.71 -12.91
N ARG A 283 9.78 -8.79 -12.23
CA ARG A 283 9.92 -8.80 -10.76
C ARG A 283 10.99 -7.84 -10.25
N TYR A 284 12.12 -7.75 -10.93
CA TYR A 284 13.20 -6.84 -10.54
C TYR A 284 12.82 -5.36 -10.71
N HIS A 285 11.78 -5.05 -11.46
CA HIS A 285 11.31 -3.67 -11.69
C HIS A 285 10.08 -3.29 -10.83
N TRP A 286 9.63 -4.13 -9.90
CA TRP A 286 8.55 -3.73 -8.97
C TRP A 286 9.00 -2.62 -8.01
N LEU A 287 10.28 -2.66 -7.62
CA LEU A 287 10.89 -1.76 -6.66
C LEU A 287 12.24 -1.30 -7.21
N VAL A 288 12.63 -0.09 -6.84
CA VAL A 288 13.95 0.49 -7.11
C VAL A 288 14.58 0.92 -5.80
N ASN A 289 15.91 0.98 -5.74
CA ASN A 289 16.62 1.52 -4.59
C ASN A 289 17.40 2.78 -4.99
N PRO A 290 16.76 3.97 -4.97
CA PRO A 290 17.41 5.20 -5.43
C PRO A 290 18.63 5.61 -4.60
N THR A 291 18.73 5.11 -3.36
CA THR A 291 19.84 5.46 -2.44
C THR A 291 20.94 4.41 -2.40
N GLY A 292 20.67 3.19 -2.88
CA GLY A 292 21.54 2.03 -2.73
C GLY A 292 21.65 1.49 -1.29
N GLN A 293 20.91 2.05 -0.33
CA GLN A 293 21.01 1.66 1.08
C GLN A 293 20.04 0.54 1.45
N ALA A 294 20.43 -0.31 2.41
CA ALA A 294 19.54 -1.32 2.95
C ALA A 294 18.25 -0.69 3.52
N MET A 295 17.12 -1.39 3.40
CA MET A 295 15.79 -0.92 3.84
C MET A 295 15.29 0.37 3.14
N LYS A 296 15.94 0.81 2.06
CA LYS A 296 15.59 2.04 1.32
C LYS A 296 15.09 1.77 -0.11
N TRP A 297 14.55 0.58 -0.35
CA TRP A 297 13.81 0.26 -1.58
C TRP A 297 12.46 0.99 -1.62
N ARG A 298 12.04 1.43 -2.80
CA ARG A 298 10.82 2.21 -3.02
C ARG A 298 10.08 1.67 -4.23
N ALA A 299 8.77 1.81 -4.19
CA ALA A 299 7.96 1.58 -5.38
C ALA A 299 8.30 2.62 -6.46
N VAL A 300 8.25 2.22 -7.73
CA VAL A 300 8.62 3.13 -8.83
C VAL A 300 7.65 4.30 -8.93
N ASP A 301 6.36 4.07 -8.72
CA ASP A 301 5.34 5.12 -8.69
C ASP A 301 5.58 6.12 -7.54
N TRP A 302 6.15 5.70 -6.41
CA TRP A 302 6.59 6.65 -5.38
C TRP A 302 7.71 7.58 -5.89
N CYS A 303 8.67 7.06 -6.67
CA CYS A 303 9.70 7.91 -7.27
C CYS A 303 9.10 8.90 -8.29
N MET A 304 8.08 8.46 -9.04
CA MET A 304 7.32 9.33 -9.94
C MET A 304 6.58 10.42 -9.16
N GLU A 305 5.92 10.08 -8.05
CA GLU A 305 5.24 11.06 -7.21
C GLU A 305 6.20 12.03 -6.52
N LEU A 306 7.38 11.55 -6.13
CA LEU A 306 8.44 12.43 -5.65
C LEU A 306 8.87 13.43 -6.72
N ASN A 307 8.98 12.98 -7.97
CA ASN A 307 9.30 13.89 -9.07
C ASN A 307 8.15 14.87 -9.34
N ASN A 308 6.89 14.40 -9.34
CA ASN A 308 5.70 15.25 -9.45
C ASN A 308 5.67 16.34 -8.38
N LEU A 309 6.01 16.00 -7.13
CA LEU A 309 6.10 16.96 -6.04
C LEU A 309 7.09 18.08 -6.35
N PHE A 310 8.29 17.75 -6.84
CA PHE A 310 9.27 18.76 -7.20
C PHE A 310 8.80 19.61 -8.37
N THR A 311 8.32 18.97 -9.43
CA THR A 311 7.89 19.63 -10.67
C THR A 311 6.70 20.56 -10.45
N LYS A 312 5.64 20.07 -9.79
CA LYS A 312 4.36 20.79 -9.67
C LYS A 312 4.31 21.67 -8.43
N VAL A 313 4.78 21.17 -7.28
CA VAL A 313 4.52 21.84 -5.99
C VAL A 313 5.69 22.71 -5.55
N LYS A 314 6.92 22.18 -5.60
CA LYS A 314 8.11 22.94 -5.14
C LYS A 314 8.56 23.96 -6.18
N ASN A 315 8.65 23.56 -7.44
CA ASN A 315 9.25 24.37 -8.50
C ASN A 315 8.21 25.03 -9.41
N GLY A 316 6.98 24.48 -9.51
CA GLY A 316 5.93 24.93 -10.43
C GLY A 316 5.37 26.35 -10.22
N ARG A 317 6.04 27.22 -9.44
CA ARG A 317 5.64 28.59 -9.10
C ARG A 317 4.23 28.68 -8.48
N LYS A 318 3.79 29.89 -8.17
CA LYS A 318 2.49 30.18 -7.52
C LYS A 318 1.70 31.22 -8.30
N GLY A 319 0.38 31.21 -8.14
CA GLY A 319 -0.52 32.19 -8.73
C GLY A 319 -0.59 32.09 -10.25
N SER A 320 -0.67 33.24 -10.93
CA SER A 320 -0.77 33.32 -12.39
C SER A 320 0.42 32.74 -13.16
N ASN A 321 1.55 32.52 -12.49
CA ASN A 321 2.75 31.92 -13.09
C ASN A 321 2.75 30.38 -13.04
N HIS A 322 1.72 29.76 -12.46
CA HIS A 322 1.55 28.30 -12.42
C HIS A 322 0.90 27.82 -13.73
N THR A 323 1.65 27.86 -14.83
CA THR A 323 1.19 27.45 -16.17
C THR A 323 1.83 26.13 -16.62
N VAL A 324 1.11 25.35 -17.43
CA VAL A 324 1.60 24.06 -17.96
C VAL A 324 2.90 24.24 -18.73
N GLU A 325 2.97 25.23 -19.62
CA GLU A 325 4.17 25.54 -20.41
C GLU A 325 5.40 25.76 -19.53
N ARG A 326 5.24 26.51 -18.43
CA ARG A 326 6.34 26.78 -17.52
C ARG A 326 6.76 25.56 -16.72
N ILE A 327 5.79 24.78 -16.22
CA ILE A 327 6.04 23.54 -15.50
C ILE A 327 6.80 22.56 -16.41
N LEU A 328 6.43 22.46 -17.68
CA LEU A 328 7.14 21.63 -18.67
C LEU A 328 8.59 22.11 -18.86
N LEU A 329 8.81 23.41 -19.03
CA LEU A 329 10.16 23.98 -19.17
C LEU A 329 11.04 23.72 -17.93
N GLU A 330 10.50 23.95 -16.74
CA GLU A 330 11.25 23.80 -15.48
C GLU A 330 11.41 22.33 -15.04
N SER A 331 10.59 21.41 -15.57
CA SER A 331 10.67 19.98 -15.24
C SER A 331 12.03 19.36 -15.56
N LEU A 332 12.68 19.82 -16.65
CA LEU A 332 14.02 19.37 -17.06
C LEU A 332 15.12 19.79 -16.07
N LEU A 333 14.85 20.80 -15.25
CA LEU A 333 15.82 21.41 -14.34
C LEU A 333 15.66 20.94 -12.88
N VAL A 334 14.71 20.05 -12.59
CA VAL A 334 14.42 19.58 -11.23
C VAL A 334 15.67 19.07 -10.52
N GLN A 335 16.49 18.25 -11.17
CA GLN A 335 17.71 17.74 -10.56
C GLN A 335 18.76 18.83 -10.34
N ALA A 336 18.91 19.76 -11.29
CA ALA A 336 19.81 20.90 -11.15
C ALA A 336 19.39 21.79 -9.96
N TYR A 337 18.10 22.10 -9.83
CA TYR A 337 17.57 22.86 -8.70
C TYR A 337 17.82 22.16 -7.36
N ARG A 338 17.62 20.85 -7.28
CA ARG A 338 17.91 20.06 -6.07
C ARG A 338 19.39 20.11 -5.70
N ASN A 339 20.28 19.96 -6.68
CA ASN A 339 21.72 20.01 -6.46
C ASN A 339 22.17 21.39 -5.96
N VAL A 340 21.65 22.47 -6.58
CA VAL A 340 21.94 23.84 -6.16
C VAL A 340 21.44 24.10 -4.74
N GLN A 341 20.22 23.66 -4.41
CA GLN A 341 19.66 23.81 -3.07
C GLN A 341 20.49 23.07 -2.03
N ALA A 342 20.89 21.82 -2.30
CA ALA A 342 21.72 21.03 -1.40
C ALA A 342 23.11 21.67 -1.19
N MET A 343 23.70 22.20 -2.26
CA MET A 343 24.98 22.94 -2.20
C MET A 343 24.87 24.20 -1.34
N ILE A 344 23.82 25.01 -1.55
CA ILE A 344 23.57 26.21 -0.74
C ILE A 344 23.40 25.84 0.73
N GLN A 345 22.55 24.85 1.04
CA GLN A 345 22.34 24.40 2.43
C GLN A 345 23.62 23.96 3.11
N LYS A 346 24.47 23.21 2.40
CA LYS A 346 25.78 22.76 2.89
C LYS A 346 26.74 23.94 3.14
N ASN A 347 26.81 24.88 2.20
CA ASN A 347 27.77 25.98 2.24
C ASN A 347 27.40 27.08 3.24
N PHE A 348 26.11 27.34 3.45
CA PHE A 348 25.62 28.38 4.36
C PHE A 348 25.38 27.86 5.79
N LEU A 349 26.04 26.76 6.21
CA LEU A 349 25.95 26.18 7.56
C LEU A 349 24.52 26.11 8.10
N HIS A 350 23.54 25.82 7.22
CA HIS A 350 22.20 25.40 7.66
C HIS A 350 22.24 23.97 8.25
N THR A 351 23.43 23.48 8.60
CA THR A 351 23.75 22.21 9.25
C THR A 351 23.04 22.00 10.58
N HIS A 352 22.54 23.08 11.23
CA HIS A 352 21.72 22.99 12.43
C HIS A 352 20.24 22.71 12.18
N LEU A 353 19.77 22.78 10.92
CA LEU A 353 18.44 22.29 10.54
C LEU A 353 18.60 20.83 10.12
N SER A 354 18.13 19.89 10.94
CA SER A 354 18.18 18.48 10.54
C SER A 354 17.28 18.28 9.33
N ILE A 355 17.90 17.95 8.18
CA ILE A 355 17.19 17.51 6.96
C ILE A 355 16.52 16.15 7.19
N LYS A 356 16.97 15.43 8.23
CA LYS A 356 16.34 14.23 8.75
C LYS A 356 15.27 14.66 9.74
N HIS A 357 13.99 14.50 9.37
CA HIS A 357 12.92 14.55 10.35
C HIS A 357 13.11 13.38 11.30
N THR A 358 13.57 13.65 12.52
CA THR A 358 13.61 12.63 13.58
C THR A 358 12.18 12.22 13.88
N ASN A 359 11.94 10.92 13.98
CA ASN A 359 10.63 10.42 14.37
C ASN A 359 10.21 11.02 15.72
N PRO A 360 8.93 11.41 15.88
CA PRO A 360 8.46 11.92 17.15
C PRO A 360 8.68 10.89 18.24
N ASN A 361 9.09 11.34 19.44
CA ASN A 361 9.19 10.45 20.58
C ASN A 361 7.79 10.06 21.06
N MET A 362 7.34 8.86 20.70
CA MET A 362 6.00 8.36 20.99
C MET A 362 5.86 7.71 22.38
N MET A 363 6.92 7.65 23.19
CA MET A 363 6.95 6.87 24.44
C MET A 363 5.79 7.20 25.40
N LYS A 364 5.51 8.49 25.63
CA LYS A 364 4.40 8.91 26.51
C LYS A 364 3.03 8.52 25.95
N SER A 365 2.83 8.68 24.64
CA SER A 365 1.58 8.30 23.98
C SER A 365 1.37 6.78 23.99
N PHE A 366 2.45 6.00 23.79
CA PHE A 366 2.40 4.54 23.85
C PHE A 366 2.11 4.05 25.26
N GLN A 367 2.75 4.62 26.29
CA GLN A 367 2.42 4.33 27.68
C GLN A 367 0.94 4.60 27.97
N GLY A 368 0.43 5.78 27.57
CA GLY A 368 -0.99 6.11 27.74
C GLY A 368 -1.93 5.12 27.04
N LEU A 369 -1.59 4.70 25.82
CA LEU A 369 -2.39 3.72 25.07
C LEU A 369 -2.32 2.33 25.70
N VAL A 370 -1.15 1.85 26.11
CA VAL A 370 -1.00 0.55 26.79
C VAL A 370 -1.77 0.53 28.11
N THR A 371 -1.72 1.59 28.92
CA THR A 371 -2.53 1.70 30.14
C THR A 371 -4.02 1.61 29.83
N ARG A 372 -4.49 2.27 28.76
CA ARG A 372 -5.90 2.16 28.34
C ARG A 372 -6.26 0.73 27.90
N LEU A 373 -5.39 0.07 27.13
CA LEU A 373 -5.59 -1.32 26.71
C LEU A 373 -5.65 -2.25 27.92
N GLU A 374 -4.81 -2.03 28.94
CA GLU A 374 -4.89 -2.77 30.20
C GLU A 374 -6.23 -2.58 30.91
N THR A 375 -6.70 -1.34 31.04
CA THR A 375 -8.00 -1.02 31.66
C THR A 375 -9.18 -1.71 30.98
N HIS A 376 -9.19 -1.74 29.64
CA HIS A 376 -10.32 -2.29 28.87
C HIS A 376 -10.12 -3.75 28.46
N SER A 377 -8.91 -4.29 28.60
CA SER A 377 -8.57 -5.70 28.38
C SER A 377 -9.12 -6.29 27.06
N PRO A 378 -8.85 -5.67 25.88
CA PRO A 378 -9.36 -6.18 24.60
C PRO A 378 -8.79 -7.56 24.24
N HIS A 379 -7.59 -7.88 24.73
CA HIS A 379 -6.92 -9.16 24.49
C HIS A 379 -7.18 -10.21 25.58
N VAL A 380 -8.08 -9.96 26.54
CA VAL A 380 -8.47 -10.97 27.53
C VAL A 380 -9.77 -11.65 27.08
N ILE A 381 -9.80 -12.98 27.11
CA ILE A 381 -10.98 -13.75 26.76
C ILE A 381 -12.00 -13.66 27.90
N THR A 382 -13.02 -12.83 27.71
CA THR A 382 -14.19 -12.71 28.59
C THR A 382 -15.43 -13.26 27.89
N VAL A 383 -15.98 -14.37 28.42
CA VAL A 383 -17.16 -15.05 27.85
C VAL A 383 -18.37 -14.10 27.82
N GLY A 384 -19.07 -14.05 26.68
CA GLY A 384 -20.29 -13.26 26.50
C GLY A 384 -20.08 -11.76 26.32
N ARG A 385 -18.83 -11.29 26.17
CA ARG A 385 -18.53 -9.87 25.97
C ARG A 385 -18.99 -9.40 24.59
N LYS A 386 -19.96 -8.48 24.59
CA LYS A 386 -20.56 -7.90 23.37
C LYS A 386 -19.77 -6.71 22.85
N SER A 387 -20.03 -6.36 21.60
CA SER A 387 -19.50 -5.18 20.90
C SER A 387 -20.66 -4.53 20.15
N ARG A 388 -20.65 -3.20 20.05
CA ARG A 388 -21.60 -2.42 19.24
C ARG A 388 -21.45 -2.71 17.76
N HIS A 389 -20.25 -3.07 17.32
CA HIS A 389 -19.96 -3.37 15.93
C HIS A 389 -19.10 -4.62 15.76
N LYS A 390 -19.68 -5.62 15.10
CA LYS A 390 -18.94 -6.81 14.70
C LYS A 390 -18.13 -6.53 13.44
N ILE A 391 -16.81 -6.66 13.55
CA ILE A 391 -15.91 -6.49 12.41
C ILE A 391 -16.01 -7.71 11.50
N ILE A 392 -16.25 -7.44 10.21
CA ILE A 392 -16.35 -8.48 9.18
C ILE A 392 -14.93 -8.94 8.81
N ASP A 393 -14.74 -10.25 8.66
CA ASP A 393 -13.52 -10.76 8.05
C ASP A 393 -13.56 -10.45 6.55
N LEU A 394 -13.00 -9.29 6.18
CA LEU A 394 -12.86 -8.82 4.81
C LEU A 394 -12.13 -9.81 3.91
N MET A 395 -11.23 -10.62 4.45
CA MET A 395 -10.52 -11.62 3.67
C MET A 395 -11.46 -12.75 3.23
N ASP A 396 -12.35 -13.19 4.12
CA ASP A 396 -13.37 -14.20 3.82
C ASP A 396 -14.51 -13.62 2.97
N LYS A 397 -15.03 -12.42 3.31
CA LYS A 397 -16.02 -11.70 2.49
C LYS A 397 -15.51 -11.50 1.06
N GLY A 398 -14.26 -11.07 0.92
CA GLY A 398 -13.63 -10.84 -0.38
C GLY A 398 -13.53 -12.11 -1.22
N ARG A 399 -13.11 -13.22 -0.62
CA ARG A 399 -13.06 -14.53 -1.29
C ARG A 399 -14.44 -14.99 -1.75
N GLU A 400 -15.46 -14.80 -0.92
CA GLU A 400 -16.84 -15.13 -1.28
C GLU A 400 -17.31 -14.31 -2.49
N LEU A 401 -17.09 -12.99 -2.48
CA LEU A 401 -17.43 -12.11 -3.61
C LEU A 401 -16.70 -12.50 -4.89
N MET A 402 -15.41 -12.84 -4.80
CA MET A 402 -14.64 -13.29 -5.96
C MET A 402 -15.17 -14.63 -6.51
N HIS A 403 -15.56 -15.56 -5.63
CA HIS A 403 -16.08 -16.86 -6.03
C HIS A 403 -17.49 -16.76 -6.65
N LYS A 404 -18.37 -15.90 -6.12
CA LYS A 404 -19.68 -15.59 -6.72
C LYS A 404 -19.50 -15.01 -8.14
N ALA A 405 -18.57 -14.06 -8.31
CA ALA A 405 -18.28 -13.45 -9.60
C ALA A 405 -17.84 -14.49 -10.66
N THR A 406 -17.04 -15.50 -10.29
CA THR A 406 -16.63 -16.58 -11.20
C THR A 406 -17.80 -17.46 -11.66
N ARG A 407 -18.87 -17.57 -10.86
CA ARG A 407 -20.05 -18.38 -11.18
C ARG A 407 -21.11 -17.64 -12.01
N GLY A 408 -20.94 -16.35 -12.24
CA GLY A 408 -21.96 -15.51 -12.89
C GLY A 408 -23.13 -15.13 -11.97
N ASP A 409 -23.05 -15.47 -10.68
CA ASP A 409 -24.04 -15.11 -9.67
C ASP A 409 -23.81 -13.65 -9.24
N VAL A 410 -24.21 -12.70 -10.08
CA VAL A 410 -24.21 -11.28 -9.72
C VAL A 410 -25.49 -11.01 -8.93
N GLU A 411 -25.41 -11.11 -7.61
CA GLU A 411 -26.47 -10.57 -6.73
C GLU A 411 -26.49 -9.05 -6.89
N GLY A 412 -27.59 -8.53 -7.45
CA GLY A 412 -27.85 -7.12 -7.68
C GLY A 412 -28.29 -6.33 -6.44
N ASP A 413 -27.85 -6.72 -5.25
CA ASP A 413 -28.26 -6.06 -4.02
C ASP A 413 -27.13 -6.07 -2.99
N ASP A 414 -26.35 -5.00 -2.96
CA ASP A 414 -25.68 -4.57 -1.75
C ASP A 414 -25.50 -3.05 -1.84
N GLN A 415 -26.17 -2.35 -0.94
CA GLN A 415 -26.13 -0.90 -0.72
C GLN A 415 -24.74 -0.40 -0.27
N ALA A 416 -23.68 -0.74 -1.00
CA ALA A 416 -22.49 0.10 -1.03
C ALA A 416 -22.85 1.24 -1.98
N ALA A 417 -23.29 2.36 -1.41
CA ALA A 417 -23.52 3.60 -2.14
C ALA A 417 -22.47 3.75 -3.24
N GLU A 418 -22.93 3.77 -4.49
CA GLU A 418 -22.17 4.21 -5.65
C GLU A 418 -21.74 5.66 -5.38
N SER A 419 -20.64 5.82 -4.66
CA SER A 419 -19.76 6.98 -4.79
C SER A 419 -18.53 6.54 -5.56
N GLU A 420 -18.74 5.98 -6.76
CA GLU A 420 -17.74 6.06 -7.84
C GLU A 420 -17.72 7.48 -8.40
N VAL A 421 -17.48 8.47 -7.54
CA VAL A 421 -16.69 9.62 -7.96
C VAL A 421 -15.26 9.12 -7.85
N GLY A 422 -14.51 9.13 -8.95
CA GLY A 422 -13.11 8.71 -9.00
C GLY A 422 -12.29 9.40 -7.92
N ASP A 423 -12.22 8.76 -6.76
CA ASP A 423 -11.44 9.19 -5.62
C ASP A 423 -10.07 8.54 -5.82
N GLU A 424 -9.40 8.95 -6.90
CA GLU A 424 -7.95 8.82 -6.99
C GLU A 424 -7.40 9.41 -5.70
N LEU A 425 -6.67 8.58 -4.95
CA LEU A 425 -6.01 8.99 -3.72
C LEU A 425 -5.01 10.08 -4.09
N ALA A 426 -5.45 11.34 -4.04
CA ALA A 426 -4.60 12.47 -4.36
C ALA A 426 -3.39 12.44 -3.42
N VAL A 427 -2.21 12.21 -4.01
CA VAL A 427 -0.97 12.07 -3.26
C VAL A 427 -0.56 13.45 -2.74
N GLY A 428 -0.64 13.64 -1.43
CA GLY A 428 -0.16 14.84 -0.77
C GLY A 428 1.36 14.85 -0.64
N MET A 429 1.94 16.05 -0.47
CA MET A 429 3.37 16.19 -0.16
C MET A 429 3.77 15.32 1.05
N ASP A 430 2.95 15.36 2.10
CA ASP A 430 3.16 14.62 3.32
C ASP A 430 3.13 13.09 3.12
N ASP A 431 2.37 12.61 2.13
CA ASP A 431 2.25 11.19 1.79
C ASP A 431 3.52 10.68 1.09
N VAL A 432 4.15 11.51 0.26
CA VAL A 432 5.45 11.17 -0.34
C VAL A 432 6.56 11.23 0.70
N LEU A 433 6.55 12.26 1.55
CA LEU A 433 7.63 12.51 2.52
C LEU A 433 7.65 11.48 3.66
N VAL A 434 6.52 10.88 4.05
CA VAL A 434 6.49 9.89 5.13
C VAL A 434 7.34 8.65 4.81
N GLU A 435 7.45 8.28 3.53
CA GLU A 435 8.27 7.15 3.09
C GLU A 435 9.76 7.51 2.92
N LEU A 436 10.19 8.76 3.13
CA LEU A 436 11.63 9.08 3.06
C LEU A 436 12.41 8.57 4.29
N PHE A 437 11.74 8.48 5.43
CA PHE A 437 12.38 8.33 6.74
C PHE A 437 12.40 6.88 7.24
#